data_AF-A0A6S6TXN9-F1
#
_entry.id   AF-A0A6S6TXN9-F1
#
_cell.length_a   1.000
_cell.length_b   1.000
_cell.length_c   1.000
_cell.angle_alpha   90.00
_cell.angle_beta   90.00
_cell.angle_gamma   90.00
#
_symmetry.space_group_name_H-M   'P 1'
#
loop_
_entity.id
_entity.type
_entity.pdbx_description
1 polymer ?
#
loop_
_entity_poly.entity_id
_entity_poly.type
_entity_poly.pdbx_seq_one_letter_code
_entity_poly.pdbx_strand_id
1 'polypeptide(L)'
;MNTTKLALASLVTLLFIGCGSSSSSNSNTDVNLTSSLDLPDGKILIFFDNATSDQYLYDTTADTNTNMNTDVNKTYNMTDKTGKLIRWDHETTTGVDQKIVMINDDFNINEGNLTYNDFHYLGHFHEEDNVHVFASHSNSEFDPTVSSDAKKATLVSLNTHLLEQEAIKQEIATTLADAGEELCNFYVLEHEEEDAATETEEDHGDSPHFAFTKSGKVHVYYDEEGGLTLGGDIVALEGVTSCEEDKSSIVKNNDHGVLIFSAETQTLYQVDTHDEINGTTRPDYHQHANWTGSKFLPTNFTPTQFVGIGESDEAHDD
;
A
#
# COMPACT_ATOMS: atom_id res chain seq x y z
N MET A 1 54.09 36.24 -16.29
CA MET A 1 54.37 37.05 -15.09
C MET A 1 53.81 38.45 -15.31
N ASN A 2 52.68 38.74 -14.67
CA ASN A 2 52.33 40.05 -14.09
C ASN A 2 51.07 39.82 -13.26
N THR A 3 51.17 40.14 -11.97
CA THR A 3 50.23 39.82 -10.92
C THR A 3 49.28 40.99 -10.63
N THR A 4 48.10 40.59 -10.15
CA THR A 4 47.19 41.27 -9.19
C THR A 4 46.51 42.59 -9.56
N LYS A 5 45.17 42.59 -9.46
CA LYS A 5 44.45 43.25 -8.34
C LYS A 5 43.04 42.68 -8.15
N LEU A 6 42.68 42.61 -6.87
CA LEU A 6 41.44 42.12 -6.26
C LEU A 6 40.56 43.33 -5.89
N ALA A 7 39.24 43.23 -6.06
CA ALA A 7 38.19 43.95 -5.30
C ALA A 7 36.82 43.36 -5.72
N LEU A 8 36.20 42.48 -4.93
CA LEU A 8 35.22 42.70 -3.85
C LEU A 8 33.92 43.45 -4.22
N ALA A 9 32.84 42.65 -4.24
CA ALA A 9 31.47 42.88 -3.74
C ALA A 9 30.53 43.93 -4.38
N SER A 10 29.35 43.47 -4.82
CA SER A 10 28.07 43.69 -4.11
C SER A 10 26.90 42.89 -4.72
N LEU A 11 26.06 42.34 -3.84
CA LEU A 11 24.68 41.90 -4.08
C LEU A 11 23.84 43.02 -4.73
N VAL A 12 22.83 42.65 -5.54
CA VAL A 12 21.40 42.96 -5.30
C VAL A 12 20.54 42.24 -6.34
N THR A 13 19.47 41.64 -5.83
CA THR A 13 18.44 40.82 -6.46
C THR A 13 17.34 41.67 -7.13
N LEU A 14 16.57 41.01 -8.00
CA LEU A 14 15.12 41.13 -8.26
C LEU A 14 14.63 41.79 -9.57
N LEU A 15 13.82 40.96 -10.23
CA LEU A 15 12.54 41.21 -10.91
C LEU A 15 12.54 41.90 -12.26
N PHE A 16 12.43 41.06 -13.29
CA PHE A 16 11.70 41.40 -14.49
C PHE A 16 10.20 41.34 -14.22
N ILE A 17 9.56 42.51 -14.22
CA ILE A 17 8.12 42.65 -14.49
C ILE A 17 7.98 43.18 -15.91
N GLY A 18 7.14 42.51 -16.70
CA GLY A 18 6.42 43.11 -17.82
C GLY A 18 5.52 42.04 -18.46
N CYS A 19 4.36 42.34 -19.05
CA CYS A 19 3.41 43.44 -19.04
C CYS A 19 2.27 42.92 -19.95
N GLY A 20 0.98 43.11 -19.61
CA GLY A 20 -0.14 42.91 -20.55
C GLY A 20 -1.38 42.25 -19.92
N SER A 21 -2.37 42.98 -19.39
CA SER A 21 -3.45 43.71 -20.09
C SER A 21 -4.78 42.94 -20.14
N SER A 22 -5.69 43.36 -19.24
CA SER A 22 -7.12 43.67 -19.50
C SER A 22 -8.19 42.56 -19.58
N SER A 23 -8.94 42.50 -18.47
CA SER A 23 -10.42 42.59 -18.35
C SER A 23 -11.34 41.50 -18.93
N SER A 24 -11.99 40.75 -18.04
CA SER A 24 -13.46 40.78 -17.89
C SER A 24 -13.87 40.13 -16.57
N SER A 25 -14.52 40.93 -15.73
CA SER A 25 -15.23 40.48 -14.53
C SER A 25 -16.42 39.62 -14.96
N ASN A 26 -16.43 38.35 -14.55
CA ASN A 26 -17.68 37.65 -14.30
C ASN A 26 -17.55 36.95 -12.96
N SER A 27 -18.18 37.56 -11.97
CA SER A 27 -18.43 36.99 -10.66
C SER A 27 -19.42 35.83 -10.82
N ASN A 28 -18.90 34.62 -10.78
CA ASN A 28 -19.63 33.44 -10.31
C ASN A 28 -18.61 32.55 -9.61
N THR A 29 -18.24 32.96 -8.40
CA THR A 29 -17.55 32.12 -7.42
C THR A 29 -18.55 31.11 -6.89
N ASP A 30 -18.78 30.07 -7.68
CA ASP A 30 -19.16 28.72 -7.23
C ASP A 30 -18.43 27.76 -8.16
N VAL A 31 -17.10 27.85 -8.13
CA VAL A 31 -16.26 26.78 -8.66
C VAL A 31 -15.91 25.94 -7.43
N ASN A 32 -16.77 24.96 -7.17
CA ASN A 32 -16.41 23.80 -6.38
C ASN A 32 -15.37 23.02 -7.21
N LEU A 33 -14.14 23.53 -7.27
CA LEU A 33 -12.96 22.81 -7.75
C LEU A 33 -12.56 21.87 -6.61
N THR A 34 -13.41 20.90 -6.30
CA THR A 34 -12.90 19.61 -5.83
C THR A 34 -12.26 19.01 -7.07
N SER A 35 -11.01 19.36 -7.34
CA SER A 35 -10.18 18.55 -8.24
C SER A 35 -10.21 17.16 -7.61
N SER A 36 -10.98 16.25 -8.19
CA SER A 36 -11.01 14.86 -7.75
C SER A 36 -9.57 14.39 -7.68
N LEU A 37 -9.23 13.73 -6.58
CA LEU A 37 -7.95 13.07 -6.52
C LEU A 37 -7.99 11.97 -7.57
N ASP A 38 -7.09 12.06 -8.55
CA ASP A 38 -6.93 11.09 -9.63
C ASP A 38 -6.30 9.79 -9.09
N LEU A 39 -6.79 9.32 -7.94
CA LEU A 39 -6.43 8.05 -7.35
C LEU A 39 -7.24 6.96 -8.05
N PRO A 40 -6.68 5.75 -8.21
CA PRO A 40 -7.43 4.62 -8.77
C PRO A 40 -8.69 4.32 -7.95
N ASP A 41 -9.84 4.30 -8.64
CA ASP A 41 -11.16 4.03 -8.05
C ASP A 41 -11.25 2.60 -7.47
N GLY A 42 -12.29 2.33 -6.69
CA GLY A 42 -12.62 0.97 -6.21
C GLY A 42 -11.80 0.49 -5.02
N LYS A 43 -11.12 1.38 -4.29
CA LYS A 43 -10.25 1.03 -3.16
C LYS A 43 -10.68 1.69 -1.87
N ILE A 44 -10.63 0.90 -0.81
CA ILE A 44 -10.68 1.39 0.56
C ILE A 44 -9.28 1.35 1.15
N LEU A 45 -8.80 2.53 1.51
CA LEU A 45 -7.48 2.78 2.06
C LEU A 45 -7.59 3.08 3.55
N ILE A 46 -6.96 2.26 4.39
CA ILE A 46 -6.94 2.46 5.84
C ILE A 46 -5.57 2.98 6.26
N PHE A 47 -5.59 4.11 6.95
CA PHE A 47 -4.41 4.77 7.48
C PHE A 47 -4.42 4.77 9.00
N PHE A 48 -3.28 4.48 9.61
CA PHE A 48 -3.13 4.40 11.06
C PHE A 48 -1.93 5.20 11.55
N ASP A 49 -2.12 5.93 12.65
CA ASP A 49 -1.04 6.64 13.34
C ASP A 49 -0.73 5.94 14.66
N ASN A 50 0.43 5.25 14.73
CA ASN A 50 0.89 4.58 15.94
C ASN A 50 1.09 5.52 17.15
N ALA A 51 1.29 6.82 16.93
CA ALA A 51 1.56 7.76 18.02
C ALA A 51 0.27 8.22 18.74
N THR A 52 -0.83 8.33 18.01
CA THR A 52 -2.14 8.76 18.52
C THR A 52 -3.14 7.61 18.63
N SER A 53 -2.84 6.50 17.96
CA SER A 53 -3.74 5.40 17.68
C SER A 53 -5.01 5.79 16.90
N ASP A 54 -4.99 6.93 16.22
CA ASP A 54 -6.09 7.33 15.34
C ASP A 54 -6.06 6.53 14.04
N GLN A 55 -7.25 6.17 13.56
CA GLN A 55 -7.44 5.55 12.25
C GLN A 55 -8.40 6.33 11.34
N TYR A 56 -8.06 6.39 10.05
CA TYR A 56 -8.91 6.95 9.01
C TYR A 56 -9.04 5.97 7.84
N LEU A 57 -10.25 5.87 7.33
CA LEU A 57 -10.58 5.21 6.08
C LEU A 57 -10.69 6.28 5.00
N TYR A 58 -10.13 6.03 3.82
CA TYR A 58 -10.34 6.83 2.63
C TYR A 58 -10.87 5.94 1.51
N ASP A 59 -12.02 6.33 0.96
CA ASP A 59 -12.69 5.68 -0.15
C ASP A 59 -12.31 6.41 -1.44
N THR A 60 -11.60 5.71 -2.33
CA THR A 60 -11.13 6.31 -3.58
C THR A 60 -12.26 6.59 -4.57
N THR A 61 -13.31 5.76 -4.57
CA THR A 61 -14.49 5.93 -5.43
C THR A 61 -15.32 7.14 -5.02
N ALA A 62 -15.57 7.29 -3.71
CA ALA A 62 -16.37 8.39 -3.19
C ALA A 62 -15.57 9.69 -3.02
N ASP A 63 -14.23 9.62 -3.05
CA ASP A 63 -13.31 10.72 -2.69
C ASP A 63 -13.67 11.30 -1.30
N THR A 64 -13.82 10.40 -0.32
CA THR A 64 -14.17 10.77 1.05
C THR A 64 -13.31 10.06 2.08
N ASN A 65 -12.98 10.77 3.17
CA ASN A 65 -12.42 10.16 4.36
C ASN A 65 -13.46 10.00 5.47
N THR A 66 -13.35 8.90 6.20
CA THR A 66 -14.16 8.58 7.37
C THR A 66 -13.26 8.40 8.58
N ASN A 67 -13.57 9.14 9.65
CA ASN A 67 -12.88 8.99 10.94
C ASN A 67 -13.36 7.69 11.62
N MET A 68 -12.49 6.68 11.64
CA MET A 68 -12.79 5.39 12.25
C MET A 68 -12.70 5.40 13.78
N ASN A 69 -12.46 6.53 14.43
CA ASN A 69 -12.39 6.63 15.89
C ASN A 69 -13.72 7.10 16.52
N THR A 70 -14.73 7.44 15.71
CA THR A 70 -15.92 8.18 16.17
C THR A 70 -17.16 7.33 16.46
N ASP A 71 -17.23 6.09 15.97
CA ASP A 71 -18.35 5.19 16.22
C ASP A 71 -17.90 3.95 17.00
N VAL A 72 -17.79 4.07 18.32
CA VAL A 72 -17.37 2.99 19.23
C VAL A 72 -18.18 1.68 19.12
N ASN A 73 -19.32 1.68 18.42
CA ASN A 73 -20.13 0.47 18.21
C ASN A 73 -19.86 -0.21 16.86
N LYS A 74 -19.22 0.48 15.92
CA LYS A 74 -18.85 -0.04 14.60
C LYS A 74 -17.34 -0.09 14.38
N THR A 75 -16.61 0.73 15.13
CA THR A 75 -15.17 0.88 15.00
C THR A 75 -14.46 0.35 16.23
N TYR A 76 -13.27 -0.21 16.01
CA TYR A 76 -12.47 -0.80 17.06
C TYR A 76 -11.77 0.29 17.87
N ASN A 77 -11.81 0.20 19.20
CA ASN A 77 -11.09 1.14 20.06
C ASN A 77 -9.59 0.88 19.96
N MET A 78 -8.92 1.71 19.17
CA MET A 78 -7.47 1.64 18.98
C MET A 78 -6.68 2.41 20.04
N THR A 79 -7.31 3.09 21.01
CA THR A 79 -6.59 3.88 22.04
C THR A 79 -5.46 3.08 22.68
N ASP A 80 -4.26 3.68 22.71
CA ASP A 80 -3.02 3.12 23.27
C ASP A 80 -2.57 1.81 22.59
N LYS A 81 -3.03 1.53 21.36
CA LYS A 81 -2.56 0.38 20.57
C LYS A 81 -1.50 0.81 19.56
N THR A 82 -0.49 -0.04 19.42
CA THR A 82 0.51 -0.03 18.35
C THR A 82 0.48 -1.38 17.66
N GLY A 83 0.88 -1.44 16.40
CA GLY A 83 0.86 -2.69 15.65
C GLY A 83 1.33 -2.53 14.23
N LYS A 84 1.17 -3.57 13.41
CA LYS A 84 1.42 -3.58 11.96
C LYS A 84 0.14 -3.99 11.24
N LEU A 85 -0.32 -3.14 10.32
CA LEU A 85 -1.39 -3.49 9.39
C LEU A 85 -0.88 -4.43 8.31
N ILE A 86 -1.59 -5.52 8.10
CA ILE A 86 -1.38 -6.42 6.97
C ILE A 86 -2.69 -6.59 6.20
N ARG A 87 -2.58 -6.72 4.88
CA ARG A 87 -3.65 -7.26 4.03
C ARG A 87 -3.49 -8.77 3.99
N TRP A 88 -4.61 -9.49 4.00
CA TRP A 88 -4.67 -10.92 3.83
C TRP A 88 -5.83 -11.26 2.90
N ASP A 89 -5.50 -11.81 1.73
CA ASP A 89 -6.46 -12.37 0.79
C ASP A 89 -6.79 -13.79 1.25
N HIS A 90 -7.89 -13.94 2.01
CA HIS A 90 -8.28 -15.20 2.61
C HIS A 90 -9.09 -16.02 1.62
N GLU A 91 -8.46 -17.04 1.03
CA GLU A 91 -9.16 -17.99 0.18
C GLU A 91 -10.23 -18.75 0.97
N THR A 92 -11.46 -18.71 0.43
CA THR A 92 -12.60 -19.45 0.95
C THR A 92 -13.21 -20.32 -0.14
N THR A 93 -14.11 -21.22 0.24
CA THR A 93 -14.85 -22.05 -0.74
C THR A 93 -15.75 -21.23 -1.68
N THR A 94 -15.94 -19.95 -1.42
CA THR A 94 -16.84 -19.05 -2.15
C THR A 94 -16.11 -17.93 -2.90
N GLY A 95 -14.78 -17.87 -2.82
CA GLY A 95 -13.97 -16.80 -3.39
C GLY A 95 -12.92 -16.29 -2.42
N VAL A 96 -12.31 -15.15 -2.75
CA VAL A 96 -11.30 -14.48 -1.93
C VAL A 96 -11.97 -13.45 -1.05
N ASP A 97 -11.69 -13.50 0.25
CA ASP A 97 -12.19 -12.53 1.21
C ASP A 97 -11.02 -11.65 1.65
N GLN A 98 -11.01 -10.38 1.22
CA GLN A 98 -9.93 -9.46 1.54
C GLN A 98 -10.07 -8.94 2.97
N LYS A 99 -9.06 -9.25 3.78
CA LYS A 99 -9.01 -8.93 5.20
C LYS A 99 -7.87 -7.99 5.52
N ILE A 100 -8.05 -7.22 6.57
CA ILE A 100 -7.03 -6.42 7.21
C ILE A 100 -6.85 -6.95 8.62
N VAL A 101 -5.61 -7.25 9.00
CA VAL A 101 -5.28 -7.64 10.38
C VAL A 101 -4.30 -6.62 10.95
N MET A 102 -4.61 -6.14 12.15
CA MET A 102 -3.69 -5.28 12.92
C MET A 102 -2.96 -6.13 13.95
N ILE A 103 -1.80 -6.64 13.58
CA ILE A 103 -0.95 -7.49 14.42
C ILE A 103 -0.21 -6.61 15.43
N ASN A 104 0.10 -7.13 16.62
CA ASN A 104 0.94 -6.40 17.58
C ASN A 104 2.34 -6.15 17.00
N ASP A 105 2.98 -5.05 17.42
CA ASP A 105 4.30 -4.64 16.93
C ASP A 105 5.43 -5.58 17.37
N ASP A 106 5.26 -6.29 18.47
CA ASP A 106 6.21 -7.25 19.02
C ASP A 106 6.05 -8.68 18.50
N PHE A 107 5.04 -8.95 17.67
CA PHE A 107 4.81 -10.29 17.14
C PHE A 107 5.86 -10.69 16.09
N ASN A 108 6.34 -11.93 16.19
CA ASN A 108 7.27 -12.53 15.25
C ASN A 108 6.83 -13.97 14.92
N ILE A 109 6.40 -14.21 13.69
CA ILE A 109 5.92 -15.53 13.24
C ILE A 109 7.00 -16.63 13.35
N ASN A 110 8.29 -16.25 13.33
CA ASN A 110 9.40 -17.18 13.53
C ASN A 110 9.55 -17.66 14.99
N GLU A 111 8.93 -16.98 15.94
CA GLU A 111 8.97 -17.34 17.37
C GLU A 111 7.76 -18.18 17.81
N GLY A 112 6.72 -18.22 16.97
CA GLY A 112 5.53 -19.03 17.18
C GLY A 112 4.34 -18.57 16.36
N ASN A 113 3.33 -19.43 16.33
CA ASN A 113 2.07 -19.12 15.66
C ASN A 113 1.36 -17.95 16.37
N LEU A 114 0.78 -17.07 15.57
CA LEU A 114 -0.18 -16.05 15.98
C LEU A 114 -1.35 -16.69 16.73
N THR A 115 -1.65 -16.12 17.90
CA THR A 115 -2.81 -16.43 18.73
C THR A 115 -3.72 -15.21 18.85
N TYR A 116 -4.86 -15.36 19.53
CA TYR A 116 -5.78 -14.25 19.78
C TYR A 116 -5.20 -13.11 20.62
N ASN A 117 -4.02 -13.26 21.26
CA ASN A 117 -3.39 -12.18 22.00
C ASN A 117 -2.44 -11.33 21.13
N ASP A 118 -2.11 -11.79 19.93
CA ASP A 118 -1.03 -11.25 19.10
C ASP A 118 -1.52 -10.27 18.03
N PHE A 119 -2.81 -9.93 18.04
CA PHE A 119 -3.41 -8.91 17.18
C PHE A 119 -4.51 -8.15 17.92
N HIS A 120 -4.84 -6.95 17.43
CA HIS A 120 -5.90 -6.10 18.00
C HIS A 120 -7.26 -6.40 17.36
N TYR A 121 -7.32 -6.38 16.03
CA TYR A 121 -8.55 -6.65 15.28
C TYR A 121 -8.28 -7.29 13.92
N LEU A 122 -9.32 -7.92 13.39
CA LEU A 122 -9.41 -8.38 12.00
C LEU A 122 -10.62 -7.70 11.35
N GLY A 123 -10.40 -6.89 10.33
CA GLY A 123 -11.44 -6.18 9.59
C GLY A 123 -11.60 -6.71 8.18
N HIS A 124 -12.81 -6.69 7.66
CA HIS A 124 -13.16 -7.11 6.30
C HIS A 124 -14.54 -6.57 5.92
N PHE A 125 -14.90 -6.67 4.65
CA PHE A 125 -16.23 -6.24 4.21
C PHE A 125 -17.31 -7.27 4.55
N HIS A 126 -18.46 -6.75 4.93
CA HIS A 126 -19.69 -7.50 5.06
C HIS A 126 -20.75 -6.91 4.14
N GLU A 127 -21.65 -7.75 3.65
CA GLU A 127 -22.91 -7.28 3.08
C GLU A 127 -23.93 -7.05 4.20
N GLU A 128 -24.30 -5.79 4.41
CA GLU A 128 -25.41 -5.40 5.29
C GLU A 128 -26.46 -4.65 4.46
N ASP A 129 -27.69 -5.18 4.37
CA ASP A 129 -28.79 -4.57 3.61
C ASP A 129 -28.46 -4.26 2.12
N ASN A 130 -27.60 -5.07 1.48
CA ASN A 130 -27.03 -4.87 0.13
C ASN A 130 -26.07 -3.67 0.02
N VAL A 131 -25.42 -3.31 1.13
CA VAL A 131 -24.33 -2.33 1.17
C VAL A 131 -23.08 -3.04 1.67
N HIS A 132 -21.96 -2.85 0.98
CA HIS A 132 -20.66 -3.29 1.46
C HIS A 132 -20.23 -2.38 2.61
N VAL A 133 -20.13 -2.94 3.81
CA VAL A 133 -19.75 -2.22 5.03
C VAL A 133 -18.49 -2.85 5.57
N PHE A 134 -17.45 -2.03 5.76
CA PHE A 134 -16.27 -2.48 6.48
C PHE A 134 -16.60 -2.67 7.96
N ALA A 135 -16.44 -3.90 8.47
CA ALA A 135 -16.59 -4.19 9.88
C ALA A 135 -15.35 -4.87 10.45
N SER A 136 -15.13 -4.71 11.75
CA SER A 136 -13.97 -5.26 12.45
C SER A 136 -14.37 -6.20 13.58
N HIS A 137 -13.71 -7.34 13.65
CA HIS A 137 -13.79 -8.32 14.73
C HIS A 137 -12.68 -8.10 15.75
N SER A 138 -13.05 -8.14 17.03
CA SER A 138 -12.06 -8.06 18.11
C SER A 138 -11.27 -9.35 18.24
N ASN A 139 -10.03 -9.26 18.68
CA ASN A 139 -9.23 -10.44 18.99
C ASN A 139 -9.87 -11.39 20.02
N SER A 140 -10.64 -10.85 20.98
CA SER A 140 -11.36 -11.63 22.01
C SER A 140 -12.37 -12.63 21.43
N GLU A 141 -12.87 -12.38 20.23
CA GLU A 141 -13.77 -13.31 19.53
C GLU A 141 -13.08 -14.61 19.09
N PHE A 142 -11.74 -14.61 19.07
CA PHE A 142 -10.91 -15.74 18.68
C PHE A 142 -10.34 -16.51 19.87
N ASP A 143 -10.64 -16.10 21.11
CA ASP A 143 -10.28 -16.84 22.33
C ASP A 143 -10.82 -18.29 22.24
N PRO A 144 -9.98 -19.34 22.40
CA PRO A 144 -10.38 -20.73 22.30
C PRO A 144 -11.55 -21.17 23.18
N THR A 145 -11.81 -20.44 24.28
CA THR A 145 -12.89 -20.73 25.23
C THR A 145 -14.27 -20.29 24.72
N VAL A 146 -14.34 -19.34 23.80
CA VAL A 146 -15.59 -18.78 23.24
C VAL A 146 -15.67 -18.87 21.72
N SER A 147 -14.55 -19.10 21.04
CA SER A 147 -14.48 -19.08 19.58
C SER A 147 -15.13 -20.31 18.95
N SER A 148 -15.90 -20.07 17.89
CA SER A 148 -16.43 -21.10 17.01
C SER A 148 -15.30 -21.83 16.26
N ASP A 149 -15.57 -23.03 15.76
CA ASP A 149 -14.61 -23.79 14.95
C ASP A 149 -14.18 -23.03 13.67
N ALA A 150 -15.09 -22.26 13.06
CA ALA A 150 -14.78 -21.41 11.91
C ALA A 150 -13.69 -20.38 12.25
N LYS A 151 -13.84 -19.62 13.34
CA LYS A 151 -12.83 -18.65 13.80
C LYS A 151 -11.48 -19.30 14.15
N LYS A 152 -11.50 -20.52 14.70
CA LYS A 152 -10.26 -21.28 14.95
C LYS A 152 -9.57 -21.66 13.63
N ALA A 153 -10.34 -22.10 12.63
CA ALA A 153 -9.81 -22.39 11.29
C ALA A 153 -9.26 -21.13 10.61
N THR A 154 -9.93 -19.98 10.75
CA THR A 154 -9.44 -18.68 10.27
C THR A 154 -8.07 -18.34 10.87
N LEU A 155 -7.85 -18.54 12.18
CA LEU A 155 -6.52 -18.32 12.79
C LEU A 155 -5.47 -19.29 12.25
N VAL A 156 -5.83 -20.54 11.96
CA VAL A 156 -4.89 -21.50 11.36
C VAL A 156 -4.50 -21.03 9.95
N SER A 157 -5.47 -20.60 9.14
CA SER A 157 -5.21 -20.10 7.79
C SER A 157 -4.39 -18.80 7.80
N LEU A 158 -4.66 -17.87 8.72
CA LEU A 158 -3.84 -16.67 8.90
C LEU A 158 -2.39 -17.02 9.26
N ASN A 159 -2.16 -18.03 10.11
CA ASN A 159 -0.81 -18.48 10.42
C ASN A 159 -0.08 -19.06 9.20
N THR A 160 -0.77 -19.84 8.37
CA THR A 160 -0.23 -20.34 7.11
C THR A 160 0.20 -19.17 6.21
N HIS A 161 -0.69 -18.21 6.00
CA HIS A 161 -0.41 -17.01 5.22
C HIS A 161 0.81 -16.24 5.76
N LEU A 162 0.88 -16.01 7.07
CA LEU A 162 2.02 -15.30 7.69
C LEU A 162 3.36 -16.04 7.51
N LEU A 163 3.35 -17.38 7.54
CA LEU A 163 4.55 -18.18 7.30
C LEU A 163 4.99 -18.12 5.83
N GLU A 164 4.04 -18.15 4.90
CA GLU A 164 4.30 -18.02 3.46
C GLU A 164 4.86 -16.64 3.13
N GLN A 165 4.24 -15.58 3.66
CA GLN A 165 4.74 -14.20 3.53
C GLN A 165 6.14 -14.05 4.12
N GLU A 166 6.44 -14.67 5.26
CA GLU A 166 7.79 -14.65 5.83
C GLU A 166 8.80 -15.41 4.95
N ALA A 167 8.42 -16.53 4.33
CA ALA A 167 9.29 -17.26 3.41
C ALA A 167 9.63 -16.40 2.17
N ILE A 168 8.63 -15.78 1.55
CA ILE A 168 8.80 -14.86 0.41
C ILE A 168 9.67 -13.67 0.82
N LYS A 169 9.42 -13.08 2.00
CA LYS A 169 10.23 -11.98 2.55
C LYS A 169 11.71 -12.35 2.60
N GLN A 170 12.04 -13.54 3.11
CA GLN A 170 13.42 -14.00 3.25
C GLN A 170 14.10 -14.24 1.89
N GLU A 171 13.36 -14.78 0.92
CA GLU A 171 13.86 -14.96 -0.45
C GLU A 171 14.20 -13.63 -1.12
N ILE A 172 13.26 -12.67 -1.09
CA ILE A 172 13.45 -11.33 -1.63
C ILE A 172 14.60 -10.61 -0.91
N ALA A 173 14.66 -10.70 0.43
CA ALA A 173 15.71 -10.07 1.22
C ALA A 173 17.10 -10.62 0.88
N THR A 174 17.21 -11.94 0.65
CA THR A 174 18.46 -12.57 0.21
C THR A 174 18.88 -12.07 -1.16
N THR A 175 17.94 -11.98 -2.10
CA THR A 175 18.18 -11.49 -3.46
C THR A 175 18.62 -10.03 -3.49
N LEU A 176 18.00 -9.17 -2.67
CA LEU A 176 18.40 -7.76 -2.52
C LEU A 176 19.77 -7.58 -1.87
N ALA A 177 20.12 -8.42 -0.90
CA ALA A 177 21.41 -8.35 -0.22
C ALA A 177 22.57 -8.56 -1.21
N ASP A 178 22.41 -9.44 -2.20
CA ASP A 178 23.39 -9.65 -3.28
C ASP A 178 23.54 -8.42 -4.19
N ALA A 179 22.50 -7.60 -4.30
CA ALA A 179 22.52 -6.31 -4.98
C ALA A 179 23.01 -5.14 -4.10
N GLY A 180 23.32 -5.40 -2.82
CA GLY A 180 23.77 -4.38 -1.86
C GLY A 180 22.64 -3.49 -1.31
N GLU A 181 21.40 -3.95 -1.38
CA GLU A 181 20.21 -3.27 -0.85
C GLU A 181 19.64 -4.04 0.35
N GLU A 182 18.83 -3.36 1.17
CA GLU A 182 18.09 -3.99 2.26
C GLU A 182 16.58 -3.86 2.02
N LEU A 183 15.84 -4.94 2.23
CA LEU A 183 14.38 -4.94 2.11
C LEU A 183 13.76 -4.04 3.19
N CYS A 184 12.80 -3.19 2.78
CA CYS A 184 11.91 -2.48 3.68
C CYS A 184 10.53 -3.15 3.74
N ASN A 185 9.88 -3.31 2.58
CA ASN A 185 8.59 -3.98 2.47
C ASN A 185 8.47 -4.64 1.09
N PHE A 186 7.53 -5.57 0.91
CA PHE A 186 7.35 -6.28 -0.35
C PHE A 186 5.86 -6.53 -0.62
N TYR A 187 5.56 -6.89 -1.87
CA TYR A 187 4.24 -7.31 -2.31
C TYR A 187 4.39 -8.24 -3.51
N VAL A 188 3.58 -9.30 -3.56
CA VAL A 188 3.53 -10.23 -4.69
C VAL A 188 2.18 -10.06 -5.37
N LEU A 189 2.17 -9.71 -6.66
CA LEU A 189 0.94 -9.77 -7.45
C LEU A 189 0.69 -11.23 -7.81
N GLU A 190 -0.30 -11.84 -7.19
CA GLU A 190 -0.81 -13.14 -7.61
C GLU A 190 -1.56 -12.97 -8.94
N HIS A 191 -1.20 -13.77 -9.95
CA HIS A 191 -2.02 -13.91 -11.14
C HIS A 191 -3.30 -14.65 -10.77
N GLU A 192 -4.45 -14.04 -11.04
CA GLU A 192 -5.73 -14.72 -10.93
C GLU A 192 -5.73 -15.88 -11.94
N GLU A 193 -5.78 -17.13 -11.45
CA GLU A 193 -5.93 -18.29 -12.31
C GLU A 193 -7.31 -18.21 -12.99
N GLU A 194 -7.37 -17.68 -14.21
CA GLU A 194 -8.56 -17.79 -15.04
C GLU A 194 -8.87 -19.27 -15.30
N ASP A 195 -9.95 -19.75 -14.68
CA ASP A 195 -10.67 -21.00 -14.93
C ASP A 195 -9.86 -22.16 -15.54
N ALA A 196 -9.41 -23.05 -14.65
CA ALA A 196 -8.81 -24.36 -14.92
C ALA A 196 -9.71 -25.34 -15.72
N ALA A 197 -10.01 -25.02 -16.98
CA ALA A 197 -10.74 -25.89 -17.89
C ALA A 197 -10.10 -26.04 -19.28
N THR A 198 -9.16 -25.17 -19.70
CA THR A 198 -8.54 -25.28 -21.03
C THR A 198 -7.06 -24.93 -21.17
N GLU A 199 -6.38 -24.50 -20.11
CA GLU A 199 -4.97 -24.12 -20.19
C GLU A 199 -4.06 -25.35 -20.11
N THR A 200 -3.34 -25.62 -21.19
CA THR A 200 -2.15 -26.48 -21.18
C THR A 200 -1.12 -25.90 -20.21
N GLU A 201 -0.42 -26.73 -19.44
CA GLU A 201 0.59 -26.37 -18.41
C GLU A 201 1.83 -25.59 -18.91
N GLU A 202 1.67 -24.59 -19.76
CA GLU A 202 2.75 -23.83 -20.38
C GLU A 202 2.41 -22.34 -20.50
N ASP A 203 1.86 -21.67 -19.46
CA ASP A 203 2.02 -20.20 -19.32
C ASP A 203 1.56 -19.71 -17.92
N HIS A 204 2.14 -20.22 -16.84
CA HIS A 204 2.09 -19.48 -15.57
C HIS A 204 3.07 -18.31 -15.72
N GLY A 205 2.61 -17.20 -16.30
CA GLY A 205 3.37 -15.96 -16.33
C GLY A 205 3.84 -15.63 -14.91
N ASP A 206 5.15 -15.48 -14.75
CA ASP A 206 5.79 -15.35 -13.44
C ASP A 206 5.20 -14.13 -12.69
N SER A 207 4.55 -14.38 -11.55
CA SER A 207 3.96 -13.36 -10.69
C SER A 207 5.01 -12.32 -10.26
N PRO A 208 4.84 -11.01 -10.52
CA PRO A 208 5.85 -10.02 -10.17
C PRO A 208 5.91 -9.79 -8.65
N HIS A 209 7.14 -9.83 -8.13
CA HIS A 209 7.49 -9.56 -6.73
C HIS A 209 8.05 -8.14 -6.61
N PHE A 210 7.26 -7.22 -6.05
CA PHE A 210 7.68 -5.87 -5.75
C PHE A 210 8.45 -5.84 -4.44
N ALA A 211 9.68 -5.36 -4.48
CA ALA A 211 10.55 -5.23 -3.33
C ALA A 211 10.96 -3.77 -3.14
N PHE A 212 10.42 -3.14 -2.10
CA PHE A 212 10.74 -1.76 -1.72
C PHE A 212 11.89 -1.75 -0.72
N THR A 213 12.98 -1.07 -1.05
CA THR A 213 14.21 -1.08 -0.26
C THR A 213 14.27 0.04 0.76
N LYS A 214 15.12 -0.11 1.77
CA LYS A 214 15.41 0.93 2.76
C LYS A 214 15.98 2.22 2.17
N SER A 215 16.48 2.19 0.93
CA SER A 215 17.02 3.35 0.23
C SER A 215 16.00 4.09 -0.64
N GLY A 216 14.72 3.66 -0.63
CA GLY A 216 13.65 4.31 -1.40
C GLY A 216 13.54 3.81 -2.84
N LYS A 217 14.06 2.62 -3.14
CA LYS A 217 14.00 2.02 -4.48
C LYS A 217 13.01 0.86 -4.53
N VAL A 218 12.38 0.66 -5.67
CA VAL A 218 11.51 -0.48 -5.96
C VAL A 218 12.18 -1.35 -7.00
N HIS A 219 12.42 -2.61 -6.62
CA HIS A 219 12.90 -3.66 -7.50
C HIS A 219 11.71 -4.57 -7.81
N VAL A 220 11.50 -4.89 -9.08
CA VAL A 220 10.48 -5.87 -9.47
C VAL A 220 11.19 -7.14 -9.89
N TYR A 221 10.93 -8.24 -9.20
CA TYR A 221 11.48 -9.55 -9.51
C TYR A 221 10.43 -10.46 -10.11
N TYR A 222 10.89 -11.47 -10.84
CA TYR A 222 10.09 -12.55 -11.40
C TYR A 222 10.71 -13.87 -10.95
N ASP A 223 9.87 -14.83 -10.57
CA ASP A 223 10.34 -16.19 -10.34
C ASP A 223 10.82 -16.78 -11.68
N GLU A 224 11.95 -17.49 -11.69
CA GLU A 224 12.47 -18.17 -12.87
C GLU A 224 13.17 -19.47 -12.43
N GLU A 225 13.52 -20.34 -13.38
CA GLU A 225 14.32 -21.53 -13.08
C GLU A 225 15.68 -21.15 -12.43
N GLY A 226 15.75 -21.24 -11.11
CA GLY A 226 16.93 -20.87 -10.32
C GLY A 226 16.73 -19.76 -9.30
N GLY A 227 15.53 -19.19 -9.21
CA GLY A 227 15.13 -18.17 -8.23
C GLY A 227 14.84 -16.80 -8.86
N LEU A 228 14.69 -15.79 -8.00
CA LEU A 228 14.25 -14.46 -8.41
C LEU A 228 15.21 -13.73 -9.37
N THR A 229 14.67 -13.22 -10.46
CA THR A 229 15.41 -12.43 -11.46
C THR A 229 14.83 -11.04 -11.64
N LEU A 230 15.71 -10.04 -11.80
CA LEU A 230 15.28 -8.65 -11.92
C LEU A 230 14.52 -8.41 -13.23
N GLY A 231 13.32 -7.88 -13.09
CA GLY A 231 12.32 -7.63 -14.13
C GLY A 231 12.60 -6.47 -15.08
N GLY A 232 13.49 -5.56 -14.72
CA GLY A 232 13.69 -4.34 -15.50
C GLY A 232 14.50 -3.31 -14.74
N ASP A 233 14.25 -2.04 -15.04
CA ASP A 233 14.90 -0.92 -14.37
C ASP A 233 14.41 -0.78 -12.91
N ILE A 234 15.29 -0.26 -12.05
CA ILE A 234 14.99 0.00 -10.65
C ILE A 234 14.30 1.36 -10.54
N VAL A 235 13.12 1.39 -9.93
CA VAL A 235 12.33 2.62 -9.76
C VAL A 235 12.74 3.32 -8.48
N ALA A 236 13.30 4.54 -8.56
CA ALA A 236 13.55 5.36 -7.37
C ALA A 236 12.32 6.23 -7.07
N LEU A 237 11.72 6.06 -5.88
CA LEU A 237 10.58 6.88 -5.48
C LEU A 237 11.02 8.30 -5.17
N GLU A 238 10.27 9.27 -5.67
CA GLU A 238 10.62 10.69 -5.55
C GLU A 238 10.68 11.13 -4.08
N GLY A 239 11.86 11.57 -3.63
CA GLY A 239 12.04 12.15 -2.30
C GLY A 239 12.15 11.15 -1.14
N VAL A 240 11.97 9.85 -1.39
CA VAL A 240 12.22 8.80 -0.39
C VAL A 240 13.70 8.54 -0.30
N THR A 241 14.25 8.63 0.91
CA THR A 241 15.68 8.36 1.18
C THR A 241 15.89 7.33 2.29
N SER A 242 14.84 7.04 3.04
CA SER A 242 14.85 6.05 4.09
C SER A 242 13.49 5.37 4.20
N CYS A 243 13.50 4.10 4.60
CA CYS A 243 12.27 3.36 4.83
C CYS A 243 12.43 2.45 6.05
N GLU A 244 11.38 2.42 6.88
CA GLU A 244 11.22 1.48 7.99
C GLU A 244 10.02 0.58 7.67
N GLU A 245 10.13 -0.73 7.95
CA GLU A 245 9.12 -1.73 7.59
C GLU A 245 7.74 -1.42 8.20
N ASP A 246 7.72 -0.93 9.44
CA ASP A 246 6.52 -0.54 10.19
C ASP A 246 5.99 0.86 9.83
N LYS A 247 6.67 1.55 8.89
CA LYS A 247 6.36 2.90 8.43
C LYS A 247 6.16 3.02 6.92
N SER A 248 5.94 1.89 6.27
CA SER A 248 5.69 1.78 4.84
C SER A 248 4.80 0.60 4.56
N SER A 249 4.11 0.65 3.41
CA SER A 249 3.19 -0.40 3.01
C SER A 249 3.05 -0.43 1.50
N ILE A 250 2.74 -1.62 0.96
CA ILE A 250 2.53 -1.84 -0.47
C ILE A 250 1.21 -2.60 -0.62
N VAL A 251 0.37 -2.19 -1.58
CA VAL A 251 -0.92 -2.83 -1.87
C VAL A 251 -1.15 -2.93 -3.37
N LYS A 252 -1.92 -3.92 -3.83
CA LYS A 252 -2.30 -4.07 -5.24
C LYS A 252 -3.04 -2.82 -5.73
N ASN A 253 -2.56 -2.26 -6.84
CA ASN A 253 -3.27 -1.21 -7.56
C ASN A 253 -4.19 -1.80 -8.63
N ASN A 254 -3.61 -2.59 -9.50
CA ASN A 254 -4.24 -3.32 -10.59
C ASN A 254 -3.38 -4.56 -10.87
N ASP A 255 -3.62 -5.28 -11.96
CA ASP A 255 -2.85 -6.48 -12.30
C ASP A 255 -1.42 -6.19 -12.75
N HIS A 256 -1.06 -4.91 -12.86
CA HIS A 256 0.20 -4.43 -13.42
C HIS A 256 0.93 -3.45 -12.50
N GLY A 257 0.51 -3.34 -11.23
CA GLY A 257 1.08 -2.32 -10.37
C GLY A 257 0.59 -2.31 -8.93
N VAL A 258 1.28 -1.49 -8.15
CA VAL A 258 1.09 -1.34 -6.71
C VAL A 258 1.00 0.12 -6.29
N LEU A 259 0.30 0.36 -5.19
CA LEU A 259 0.38 1.61 -4.44
C LEU A 259 1.34 1.40 -3.26
N ILE A 260 2.32 2.30 -3.13
CA ILE A 260 3.33 2.27 -2.07
C ILE A 260 3.17 3.51 -1.21
N PHE A 261 2.99 3.33 0.10
CA PHE A 261 2.97 4.43 1.06
C PHE A 261 4.33 4.56 1.76
N SER A 262 4.83 5.79 1.88
CA SER A 262 6.02 6.12 2.67
C SER A 262 5.67 7.17 3.73
N ALA A 263 5.81 6.80 5.01
CA ALA A 263 5.60 7.76 6.10
C ALA A 263 6.71 8.83 6.17
N GLU A 264 7.91 8.57 5.65
CA GLU A 264 9.00 9.57 5.57
C GLU A 264 8.55 10.80 4.76
N THR A 265 7.91 10.54 3.62
CA THR A 265 7.47 11.58 2.68
C THR A 265 5.99 11.91 2.82
N GLN A 266 5.25 11.17 3.65
CA GLN A 266 3.79 11.27 3.79
C GLN A 266 3.10 11.24 2.43
N THR A 267 3.51 10.31 1.56
CA THR A 267 3.09 10.26 0.15
C THR A 267 2.75 8.83 -0.25
N LEU A 268 1.68 8.69 -1.03
CA LEU A 268 1.29 7.47 -1.73
C LEU A 268 1.83 7.54 -3.16
N TYR A 269 2.50 6.50 -3.61
CA TYR A 269 3.13 6.40 -4.93
C TYR A 269 2.46 5.28 -5.72
N GLN A 270 2.15 5.52 -6.98
CA GLN A 270 1.73 4.47 -7.92
C GLN A 270 2.94 4.03 -8.72
N VAL A 271 3.28 2.74 -8.64
CA VAL A 271 4.29 2.09 -9.46
C VAL A 271 3.61 1.02 -10.26
N ASP A 272 3.53 1.22 -11.57
CA ASP A 272 2.86 0.33 -12.51
C ASP A 272 3.59 0.32 -13.86
N THR A 273 3.04 -0.41 -14.81
CA THR A 273 3.48 -0.47 -16.20
C THR A 273 2.27 -0.33 -17.13
N HIS A 274 2.50 0.25 -18.32
CA HIS A 274 1.47 0.46 -19.37
C HIS A 274 1.71 -0.43 -20.59
N ASP A 275 2.84 -1.11 -20.63
CA ASP A 275 3.24 -1.86 -21.81
C ASP A 275 2.62 -3.26 -21.75
N GLU A 276 1.66 -3.51 -22.66
CA GLU A 276 1.24 -4.87 -22.99
C GLU A 276 2.51 -5.67 -23.35
N ILE A 277 2.70 -6.80 -22.66
CA ILE A 277 3.82 -7.72 -22.88
C ILE A 277 3.72 -8.26 -24.31
N ASN A 278 4.32 -7.55 -25.27
CA ASN A 278 4.44 -8.02 -26.65
C ASN A 278 5.61 -9.01 -26.74
N GLY A 279 5.42 -10.17 -26.11
CA GLY A 279 6.08 -11.46 -26.36
C GLY A 279 7.59 -11.57 -26.16
N THR A 280 8.34 -10.50 -25.85
CA THR A 280 9.81 -10.59 -25.67
C THR A 280 10.46 -9.54 -24.75
N THR A 281 9.73 -8.51 -24.32
CA THR A 281 10.24 -7.46 -23.41
C THR A 281 9.52 -7.55 -22.09
N ARG A 282 10.30 -7.63 -21.00
CA ARG A 282 9.76 -7.53 -19.65
C ARG A 282 9.11 -6.14 -19.45
N PRO A 283 8.07 -6.01 -18.59
CA PRO A 283 7.36 -4.75 -18.44
C PRO A 283 8.26 -3.62 -17.91
N ASP A 284 8.05 -2.40 -18.42
CA ASP A 284 8.75 -1.20 -17.96
C ASP A 284 7.99 -0.57 -16.78
N TYR A 285 8.37 -0.96 -15.56
CA TYR A 285 7.80 -0.38 -14.34
C TYR A 285 8.39 1.00 -14.05
N HIS A 286 7.54 1.95 -13.72
CA HIS A 286 7.95 3.28 -13.31
C HIS A 286 6.96 3.93 -12.35
N GLN A 287 7.40 4.98 -11.65
CA GLN A 287 6.51 5.79 -10.83
C GLN A 287 5.61 6.62 -11.74
N HIS A 288 4.34 6.27 -11.81
CA HIS A 288 3.37 6.92 -12.68
C HIS A 288 2.73 8.15 -12.02
N ALA A 289 2.42 8.05 -10.73
CA ALA A 289 1.78 9.12 -9.98
C ALA A 289 2.21 9.14 -8.51
N ASN A 290 2.00 10.28 -7.85
CA ASN A 290 2.14 10.42 -6.41
C ASN A 290 1.16 11.44 -5.80
N TRP A 291 0.73 11.17 -4.57
CA TRP A 291 -0.20 12.01 -3.83
C TRP A 291 0.24 12.16 -2.37
N THR A 292 0.49 13.39 -1.95
CA THR A 292 0.75 13.71 -0.55
C THR A 292 -0.50 13.45 0.30
N GLY A 293 -0.33 12.80 1.44
CA GLY A 293 -1.39 12.43 2.38
C GLY A 293 -2.32 13.58 2.75
N SER A 294 -1.80 14.81 2.87
CA SER A 294 -2.58 16.02 3.14
C SER A 294 -3.68 16.32 2.11
N LYS A 295 -3.67 15.66 0.95
CA LYS A 295 -4.71 15.81 -0.08
C LYS A 295 -5.98 15.03 0.28
N PHE A 296 -5.86 13.84 0.88
CA PHE A 296 -6.99 12.94 1.18
C PHE A 296 -7.19 12.68 2.68
N LEU A 297 -6.22 13.05 3.51
CA LEU A 297 -6.25 12.88 4.97
C LEU A 297 -6.45 14.22 5.70
N PRO A 298 -7.02 14.19 6.92
CA PRO A 298 -7.16 15.38 7.75
C PRO A 298 -5.82 16.04 8.10
N THR A 299 -5.81 17.37 8.22
CA THR A 299 -4.59 18.18 8.44
C THR A 299 -3.79 17.83 9.70
N ASN A 300 -4.42 17.26 10.74
CA ASN A 300 -3.77 16.91 12.01
C ASN A 300 -3.52 15.40 12.15
N PHE A 301 -3.54 14.67 11.05
CA PHE A 301 -3.31 13.23 11.03
C PHE A 301 -2.03 12.93 10.26
N THR A 302 -1.13 12.16 10.86
CA THR A 302 0.16 11.80 10.26
C THR A 302 0.31 10.29 10.35
N PRO A 303 -0.20 9.54 9.37
CA PRO A 303 -0.14 8.09 9.43
C PRO A 303 1.30 7.61 9.44
N THR A 304 1.53 6.60 10.26
CA THR A 304 2.71 5.77 10.20
C THR A 304 2.45 4.54 9.34
N GLN A 305 1.20 4.10 9.20
CA GLN A 305 0.86 2.87 8.49
C GLN A 305 -0.29 3.05 7.52
N PHE A 306 -0.32 2.13 6.57
CA PHE A 306 -1.25 2.10 5.46
C PHE A 306 -1.58 0.65 5.11
N VAL A 307 -2.80 0.39 4.70
CA VAL A 307 -3.20 -0.84 4.02
C VAL A 307 -4.39 -0.50 3.13
N GLY A 308 -4.65 -1.30 2.12
CA GLY A 308 -5.73 -1.09 1.18
C GLY A 308 -6.33 -2.41 0.77
N ILE A 309 -7.64 -2.43 0.60
CA ILE A 309 -8.43 -3.54 0.07
C ILE A 309 -9.37 -2.98 -1.01
N GLY A 310 -9.69 -3.80 -2.01
CA GLY A 310 -10.69 -3.47 -3.04
C GLY A 310 -12.11 -3.66 -2.52
N GLU A 311 -13.06 -2.89 -3.08
CA GLU A 311 -14.49 -3.04 -2.75
C GLU A 311 -15.14 -4.27 -3.41
N SER A 312 -14.51 -4.87 -4.43
CA SER A 312 -15.04 -6.03 -5.16
C SER A 312 -13.95 -6.90 -5.79
N ASP A 313 -14.24 -8.19 -5.95
CA ASP A 313 -13.53 -9.17 -6.79
C ASP A 313 -13.73 -8.93 -8.31
N GLU A 314 -14.36 -7.82 -8.70
CA GLU A 314 -14.56 -7.51 -10.11
C GLU A 314 -13.26 -6.92 -10.67
N ALA A 315 -12.55 -7.77 -11.42
CA ALA A 315 -11.56 -7.38 -12.41
C ALA A 315 -12.02 -6.11 -13.12
N HIS A 316 -11.24 -5.05 -12.97
CA HIS A 316 -11.43 -3.86 -13.78
C HIS A 316 -10.89 -4.21 -15.18
N ASP A 317 -11.80 -4.62 -16.07
CA ASP A 317 -11.67 -4.45 -17.52
C ASP A 317 -11.40 -2.95 -17.78
N ASP A 318 -10.12 -2.57 -17.91
CA ASP A 318 -9.68 -1.33 -18.57
C ASP A 318 -8.69 -1.65 -19.70
#